data_AF-A0A1V0G046-F1
#
_entry.id   AF-A0A1V0G046-F1
#
_cell.length_a   1.000
_cell.length_b   1.000
_cell.length_c   1.000
_cell.angle_alpha   90.00
_cell.angle_beta   90.00
_cell.angle_gamma   90.00
#
_symmetry.space_group_name_H-M   'P 1'
#
loop_
_entity.id
_entity.type
_entity.pdbx_description
1 polymer ?
#
loop_
_entity_poly.entity_id
_entity_poly.type
_entity_poly.pdbx_seq_one_letter_code
_entity_poly.pdbx_strand_id
1 'polypeptide(L)'
;MDFVFMVKGIGIMHITGPQVIKAVTGEDVSSEELGGAMTHNVKSGVAHFACDTEEECFLAVRKLLSYVPQNNMEDPPYQDMGDDPMRMDLTLREIVPVNPNKPYDVREVIRRVVDVGEFFEVQEHYAPNIVVGFARLAGYSIGIIANQPRHLAGCLDIDSCDKASRFIKFCDAFNIPLVNFVDVPGYLPGTAQEWGGIIRHGAKMLYAYS
;
A
#
# COMPACT_ATOMS: atom_id res chain seq x y z
N MET A 1 -7.08 -14.55 3.59
CA MET A 1 -6.61 -13.97 2.31
C MET A 1 -5.81 -12.74 2.66
N ASP A 2 -4.60 -12.65 2.13
CA ASP A 2 -3.66 -11.57 2.46
C ASP A 2 -3.66 -10.45 1.42
N PHE A 3 -3.80 -10.80 0.14
CA PHE A 3 -3.95 -9.84 -0.95
C PHE A 3 -5.15 -10.21 -1.83
N VAL A 4 -5.78 -9.19 -2.40
CA VAL A 4 -6.96 -9.30 -3.25
C VAL A 4 -6.69 -8.52 -4.53
N PHE A 5 -6.69 -9.21 -5.66
CA PHE A 5 -6.53 -8.64 -6.99
C PHE A 5 -7.89 -8.59 -7.68
N MET A 6 -8.20 -7.49 -8.34
CA MET A 6 -9.42 -7.33 -9.12
C MET A 6 -9.09 -6.83 -10.52
N VAL A 7 -9.83 -7.32 -11.52
CA VAL A 7 -9.73 -6.85 -12.91
C VAL A 7 -10.84 -5.85 -13.19
N LYS A 8 -10.50 -4.67 -13.70
CA LYS A 8 -11.47 -3.60 -13.98
C LYS A 8 -12.50 -4.05 -15.02
N GLY A 9 -13.77 -3.74 -14.78
CA GLY A 9 -14.89 -4.11 -15.65
C GLY A 9 -15.27 -5.60 -15.65
N ILE A 10 -14.56 -6.45 -14.88
CA ILE A 10 -14.85 -7.87 -14.74
C ILE A 10 -15.11 -8.23 -13.26
N GLY A 11 -14.19 -7.84 -12.38
CA GLY A 11 -14.26 -8.14 -10.95
C GLY A 11 -15.27 -7.25 -10.23
N ILE A 12 -16.25 -7.88 -9.58
CA ILE A 12 -17.27 -7.22 -8.78
C ILE A 12 -17.41 -7.98 -7.45
N MET A 13 -17.40 -7.27 -6.32
CA MET A 13 -17.65 -7.84 -5.00
C MET A 13 -18.62 -6.97 -4.20
N HIS A 14 -19.65 -7.56 -3.62
CA HIS A 14 -20.52 -6.91 -2.64
C HIS A 14 -21.28 -7.98 -1.86
N ILE A 15 -21.59 -7.73 -0.59
CA ILE A 15 -22.39 -8.67 0.22
C ILE A 15 -23.84 -8.70 -0.25
N THR A 16 -24.35 -7.57 -0.73
CA THR A 16 -25.74 -7.40 -1.14
C THR A 16 -25.78 -6.65 -2.46
N GLY A 17 -26.52 -7.20 -3.43
CA GLY A 17 -26.55 -6.65 -4.78
C GLY A 17 -27.32 -5.33 -4.90
N PRO A 18 -27.10 -4.55 -5.96
CA PRO A 18 -27.70 -3.22 -6.12
C PRO A 18 -29.23 -3.19 -6.05
N GLN A 19 -29.90 -4.23 -6.55
CA GLN A 19 -31.36 -4.33 -6.51
C GLN A 19 -31.91 -4.34 -5.08
N VAL A 20 -31.20 -5.00 -4.16
CA VAL A 20 -31.59 -5.06 -2.75
C VAL A 20 -31.28 -3.74 -2.04
N ILE A 21 -30.15 -3.10 -2.36
CA ILE A 21 -29.83 -1.75 -1.86
C ILE A 21 -30.92 -0.77 -2.25
N LYS A 22 -31.35 -0.76 -3.52
CA LYS A 22 -32.44 0.08 -4.00
C LYS A 22 -33.76 -0.19 -3.28
N ALA A 23 -34.09 -1.46 -3.05
CA ALA A 23 -35.32 -1.83 -2.38
C ALA A 23 -35.37 -1.42 -0.90
N VAL A 24 -34.22 -1.42 -0.21
CA VAL A 24 -34.13 -1.15 1.25
C VAL A 24 -33.84 0.31 1.56
N THR A 25 -32.91 0.92 0.83
CA THR A 25 -32.39 2.27 1.11
C THR A 25 -32.93 3.32 0.14
N GLY A 26 -33.44 2.90 -1.03
CA GLY A 26 -33.84 3.80 -2.11
C GLY A 26 -32.67 4.28 -2.98
N GLU A 27 -31.43 3.91 -2.67
CA GLU A 27 -30.25 4.30 -3.44
C GLU A 27 -30.18 3.54 -4.77
N ASP A 28 -30.06 4.28 -5.88
CA ASP A 28 -29.87 3.72 -7.22
C ASP A 28 -28.38 3.77 -7.58
N VAL A 29 -27.73 2.61 -7.56
CA VAL A 29 -26.29 2.48 -7.78
C VAL A 29 -26.04 1.31 -8.73
N SER A 30 -25.08 1.44 -9.64
CA SER A 30 -24.70 0.31 -10.50
C SER A 30 -23.85 -0.71 -9.74
N SER A 31 -23.72 -1.92 -10.30
CA SER A 31 -22.86 -2.95 -9.70
C SER A 31 -21.39 -2.55 -9.66
N GLU A 32 -20.93 -1.81 -10.68
CA GLU A 32 -19.55 -1.30 -10.77
C GLU A 32 -19.30 -0.20 -9.73
N GLU A 33 -20.24 0.74 -9.56
CA GLU A 33 -20.12 1.79 -8.54
C GLU A 33 -20.16 1.22 -7.12
N LEU A 34 -20.98 0.19 -6.89
CA LEU A 34 -21.14 -0.44 -5.58
C LEU A 34 -19.93 -1.30 -5.19
N GLY A 35 -19.40 -2.08 -6.13
CA GLY A 35 -18.47 -3.17 -5.83
C GLY A 35 -17.41 -3.44 -6.89
N GLY A 36 -17.20 -2.52 -7.82
CA GLY A 36 -16.19 -2.64 -8.87
C GLY A 36 -14.76 -2.55 -8.34
N ALA A 37 -13.81 -2.92 -9.20
CA ALA A 37 -12.38 -2.98 -8.85
C ALA A 37 -11.84 -1.65 -8.29
N MET A 38 -12.22 -0.52 -8.90
CA MET A 38 -11.78 0.81 -8.45
C MET A 38 -12.47 1.27 -7.16
N THR A 39 -13.74 0.92 -6.96
CA THR A 39 -14.43 1.23 -5.68
C THR A 39 -13.70 0.59 -4.51
N HIS A 40 -13.27 -0.66 -4.65
CA HIS A 40 -12.53 -1.36 -3.60
C HIS A 40 -11.07 -0.93 -3.45
N ASN A 41 -10.43 -0.44 -4.52
CA ASN A 41 -9.05 0.06 -4.47
C ASN A 41 -8.94 1.54 -4.04
N VAL A 42 -10.03 2.32 -4.09
CA VAL A 42 -10.01 3.75 -3.75
C VAL A 42 -10.77 4.04 -2.45
N LYS A 43 -11.94 3.42 -2.25
CA LYS A 43 -12.85 3.79 -1.17
C LYS A 43 -12.83 2.82 0.00
N SER A 44 -13.00 1.52 -0.26
CA SER A 44 -13.20 0.56 0.82
C SER A 44 -11.93 -0.12 1.32
N GLY A 45 -10.82 -0.03 0.57
CA GLY A 45 -9.55 -0.69 0.90
C GLY A 45 -9.62 -2.23 0.91
N VAL A 46 -10.66 -2.84 0.32
CA VAL A 46 -10.84 -4.30 0.33
C VAL A 46 -9.92 -4.97 -0.70
N ALA A 47 -9.75 -4.32 -1.85
CA ALA A 47 -8.86 -4.78 -2.90
C ALA A 47 -7.50 -4.09 -2.78
N HIS A 48 -6.45 -4.83 -3.14
CA HIS A 48 -5.07 -4.38 -3.04
C HIS A 48 -4.49 -3.96 -4.40
N PHE A 49 -5.03 -4.54 -5.48
CA PHE A 49 -4.62 -4.25 -6.85
C PHE A 49 -5.85 -4.15 -7.77
N ALA A 50 -5.82 -3.19 -8.69
CA ALA A 50 -6.79 -3.05 -9.78
C ALA A 50 -6.07 -3.18 -11.13
N CYS A 51 -6.12 -4.35 -11.73
CA CYS A 51 -5.50 -4.64 -13.03
C CYS A 51 -6.47 -4.29 -14.18
N ASP A 52 -5.94 -3.85 -15.32
CA ASP A 52 -6.75 -3.53 -16.49
C ASP A 52 -7.20 -4.80 -17.23
N THR A 53 -6.42 -5.88 -17.14
CA THR A 53 -6.72 -7.16 -17.80
C THR A 53 -6.44 -8.36 -16.89
N GLU A 54 -6.99 -9.53 -17.24
CA GLU A 54 -6.69 -10.79 -16.55
C GLU A 54 -5.22 -11.20 -16.69
N GLU A 55 -4.62 -10.96 -17.87
CA GLU A 55 -3.20 -11.26 -18.11
C GLU A 55 -2.30 -10.45 -17.17
N GLU A 56 -2.53 -9.14 -17.07
CA GLU A 56 -1.82 -8.27 -16.13
C GLU A 56 -2.02 -8.73 -14.68
N CYS A 57 -3.24 -9.15 -14.32
CA CYS A 57 -3.54 -9.70 -13.00
C CYS A 57 -2.69 -10.94 -12.69
N PHE A 58 -2.60 -11.89 -13.63
CA PHE A 58 -1.76 -13.08 -13.43
C PHE A 58 -0.28 -12.73 -13.34
N LEU A 59 0.21 -11.75 -14.10
CA LEU A 59 1.58 -11.26 -14.00
C LEU A 59 1.83 -10.59 -12.64
N ALA A 60 0.90 -9.77 -12.15
CA ALA A 60 1.00 -9.12 -10.85
C ALA A 60 0.98 -10.13 -9.69
N VAL A 61 0.18 -11.19 -9.79
CA VAL A 61 0.18 -12.29 -8.81
C VAL A 61 1.53 -13.03 -8.82
N ARG A 62 2.07 -13.36 -10.00
CA ARG A 62 3.40 -13.98 -10.11
C ARG A 62 4.50 -13.08 -9.53
N LYS A 63 4.39 -11.77 -9.79
CA LYS A 63 5.30 -10.77 -9.24
C LYS A 63 5.23 -10.73 -7.72
N LEU A 64 4.03 -10.69 -7.13
CA LEU A 64 3.85 -10.77 -5.67
C LEU A 64 4.52 -12.04 -5.09
N LEU A 65 4.24 -13.20 -5.68
CA LEU A 65 4.82 -14.48 -5.24
C LEU A 65 6.34 -14.52 -5.36
N SER A 66 6.94 -13.69 -6.22
CA SER A 66 8.40 -13.56 -6.28
C SER A 66 8.98 -12.90 -5.04
N TYR A 67 8.23 -12.08 -4.29
CA TYR A 67 8.71 -11.39 -3.08
C TYR A 67 8.45 -12.17 -1.77
N VAL A 68 7.53 -13.13 -1.79
CA VAL A 68 7.01 -13.80 -0.57
C VAL A 68 7.53 -15.24 -0.51
N PRO A 69 7.99 -15.75 0.65
CA PRO A 69 8.38 -17.15 0.79
C PRO A 69 7.16 -18.09 0.64
N GLN A 70 7.43 -19.38 0.41
CA GLN A 70 6.35 -20.37 0.26
C GLN A 70 5.54 -20.57 1.56
N ASN A 71 6.15 -20.32 2.70
CA ASN A 71 5.57 -20.43 4.03
C ASN A 71 6.36 -19.61 5.06
N ASN A 72 5.89 -19.56 6.31
CA ASN A 72 6.48 -18.76 7.38
C ASN A 72 7.76 -19.36 8.02
N MET A 73 8.18 -20.56 7.63
CA MET A 73 9.40 -21.20 8.13
C MET A 73 10.59 -21.00 7.20
N GLU A 74 10.38 -20.36 6.05
CA GLU A 74 11.42 -20.06 5.06
C GLU A 74 11.72 -18.56 5.04
N ASP A 75 12.94 -18.22 4.63
CA ASP A 75 13.32 -16.85 4.36
C ASP A 75 12.77 -16.41 3.00
N PRO A 76 12.50 -15.10 2.80
CA PRO A 76 12.07 -14.57 1.52
C PRO A 76 13.05 -14.93 0.40
N PRO A 77 12.55 -15.22 -0.83
CA PRO A 77 13.39 -15.66 -1.93
C PRO A 77 14.42 -14.60 -2.33
N TYR A 78 15.68 -15.02 -2.38
CA TYR A 78 16.79 -14.24 -2.93
C TYR A 78 16.73 -14.23 -4.46
N GLN A 79 17.00 -13.08 -5.06
CA GLN A 79 17.12 -12.92 -6.50
C GLN A 79 18.23 -11.93 -6.81
N ASP A 80 19.24 -12.35 -7.56
CA ASP A 80 20.27 -11.42 -8.04
C ASP A 80 19.66 -10.41 -9.02
N MET A 81 19.70 -9.14 -8.64
CA MET A 81 19.17 -8.01 -9.42
C MET A 81 20.24 -7.33 -10.27
N GLY A 82 21.52 -7.69 -10.10
CA GLY A 82 22.65 -7.07 -10.81
C GLY A 82 22.89 -5.59 -10.46
N ASP A 83 22.30 -5.08 -9.38
CA ASP A 83 22.57 -3.73 -8.84
C ASP A 83 23.74 -3.78 -7.84
N ASP A 84 24.52 -2.70 -7.75
CA ASP A 84 25.65 -2.59 -6.83
C ASP A 84 25.15 -2.18 -5.44
N PRO A 85 25.31 -3.02 -4.38
CA PRO A 85 24.91 -2.66 -3.02
C PRO A 85 25.64 -1.43 -2.46
N MET A 86 26.77 -1.04 -3.07
CA MET A 86 27.56 0.14 -2.69
C MET A 86 27.27 1.37 -3.56
N ARG A 87 26.26 1.31 -4.44
CA ARG A 87 25.86 2.43 -5.28
C ARG A 87 25.54 3.67 -4.44
N MET A 88 26.13 4.80 -4.84
CA MET A 88 25.80 6.11 -4.28
C MET A 88 24.98 6.92 -5.29
N ASP A 89 23.90 7.55 -4.84
CA ASP A 89 23.11 8.49 -5.65
C ASP A 89 23.04 9.86 -4.96
N LEU A 90 23.80 10.83 -5.48
CA LEU A 90 23.85 12.18 -4.93
C LEU A 90 22.56 12.98 -5.17
N THR A 91 21.76 12.60 -6.16
CA THR A 91 20.52 13.32 -6.50
C THR A 91 19.42 13.14 -5.44
N LEU A 92 19.54 12.15 -4.56
CA LEU A 92 18.68 12.00 -3.38
C LEU A 92 18.65 13.26 -2.51
N ARG A 93 19.74 14.04 -2.51
CA ARG A 93 19.84 15.33 -1.77
C ARG A 93 18.95 16.42 -2.35
N GLU A 94 18.51 16.28 -3.59
CA GLU A 94 17.74 17.29 -4.31
C GLU A 94 16.23 17.02 -4.26
N ILE A 95 15.82 15.80 -3.89
CA ILE A 95 14.41 15.39 -3.85
C ILE A 95 13.67 16.09 -2.71
N VAL A 96 14.26 16.11 -1.50
CA VAL A 96 13.65 16.78 -0.35
C VAL A 96 13.80 18.30 -0.50
N PRO A 97 12.71 19.07 -0.67
CA PRO A 97 12.82 20.50 -0.92
C PRO A 97 13.30 21.27 0.30
N VAL A 98 14.08 22.32 0.07
CA VAL A 98 14.52 23.23 1.15
C VAL A 98 13.34 24.01 1.75
N ASN A 99 12.29 24.26 0.95
CA ASN A 99 11.07 24.88 1.43
C ASN A 99 10.20 23.82 2.15
N PRO A 100 9.95 23.94 3.46
CA PRO A 100 9.18 22.93 4.22
C PRO A 100 7.71 22.85 3.81
N ASN A 101 7.18 23.85 3.09
CA ASN A 101 5.81 23.80 2.59
C ASN A 101 5.69 23.12 1.22
N LYS A 102 6.81 22.76 0.60
CA LYS A 102 6.81 22.12 -0.72
C LYS A 102 6.89 20.60 -0.53
N PRO A 103 5.86 19.83 -0.94
CA PRO A 103 5.91 18.37 -0.87
C PRO A 103 6.81 17.79 -1.96
N TYR A 104 7.21 16.54 -1.77
CA TYR A 104 7.91 15.70 -2.76
C TYR A 104 7.30 14.30 -2.79
N ASP A 105 7.60 13.54 -3.83
CA ASP A 105 7.09 12.18 -3.98
C ASP A 105 8.05 11.16 -3.36
N VAL A 106 7.64 10.51 -2.27
CA VAL A 106 8.48 9.49 -1.61
C VAL A 106 8.81 8.31 -2.52
N ARG A 107 8.00 8.04 -3.56
CA ARG A 107 8.27 6.98 -4.52
C ARG A 107 9.54 7.25 -5.34
N GLU A 108 9.90 8.52 -5.54
CA GLU A 108 11.18 8.86 -6.19
C GLU A 108 12.38 8.51 -5.32
N VAL A 109 12.25 8.68 -4.00
CA VAL A 109 13.27 8.24 -3.03
C VAL A 109 13.37 6.71 -3.04
N ILE A 110 12.23 6.01 -2.93
CA ILE A 110 12.17 4.54 -2.92
C ILE A 110 12.85 3.97 -4.18
N ARG A 111 12.46 4.42 -5.38
CA ARG A 111 13.02 3.93 -6.65
C ARG A 111 14.51 4.20 -6.82
N ARG A 112 15.09 5.15 -6.09
CA ARG A 112 16.54 5.38 -6.12
C ARG A 112 17.30 4.52 -5.11
N VAL A 113 16.64 4.09 -4.04
CA VAL A 113 17.24 3.27 -2.97
C VAL A 113 17.18 1.78 -3.30
N VAL A 114 16.07 1.30 -3.84
CA VAL A 114 15.84 -0.13 -4.11
C VAL A 114 16.58 -0.61 -5.36
N ASP A 115 16.83 -1.92 -5.42
CA ASP A 115 17.51 -2.55 -6.55
C ASP A 115 16.78 -2.25 -7.87
N VAL A 116 17.54 -1.81 -8.88
CA VAL A 116 17.06 -1.47 -10.23
C VAL A 116 15.84 -0.52 -10.28
N GLY A 117 15.55 0.16 -9.17
CA GLY A 117 14.39 1.01 -8.98
C GLY A 117 13.04 0.29 -9.05
N GLU A 118 13.02 -1.04 -8.85
CA GLU A 118 11.81 -1.83 -8.89
C GLU A 118 11.06 -1.76 -7.54
N PHE A 119 9.86 -1.17 -7.57
CA PHE A 119 8.96 -1.10 -6.44
C PHE A 119 7.59 -1.63 -6.84
N PHE A 120 7.10 -2.64 -6.12
CA PHE A 120 5.79 -3.23 -6.30
C PHE A 120 4.83 -2.72 -5.23
N GLU A 121 4.15 -1.63 -5.56
CA GLU A 121 3.26 -0.93 -4.64
C GLU A 121 1.95 -1.68 -4.39
N VAL A 122 1.55 -1.76 -3.13
CA VAL A 122 0.31 -2.39 -2.68
C VAL A 122 -0.68 -1.28 -2.31
N GLN A 123 -1.94 -1.43 -2.74
CA GLN A 123 -2.99 -0.45 -2.44
C GLN A 123 -2.63 0.97 -2.89
N GLU A 124 -2.07 1.13 -4.09
CA GLU A 124 -1.61 2.44 -4.63
C GLU A 124 -2.70 3.52 -4.55
N HIS A 125 -3.96 3.15 -4.78
CA HIS A 125 -5.08 4.09 -4.84
C HIS A 125 -5.84 4.28 -3.51
N TYR A 126 -5.51 3.50 -2.47
CA TYR A 126 -6.16 3.58 -1.15
C TYR A 126 -5.21 4.19 -0.12
N ALA A 127 -5.70 5.16 0.66
CA ALA A 127 -4.91 5.91 1.63
C ALA A 127 -3.55 6.38 1.06
N PRO A 128 -3.54 7.22 0.01
CA PRO A 128 -2.32 7.57 -0.74
C PRO A 128 -1.31 8.42 0.06
N ASN A 129 -1.69 8.87 1.26
CA ASN A 129 -0.84 9.51 2.27
C ASN A 129 0.18 8.54 2.91
N ILE A 130 0.01 7.23 2.74
CA ILE A 130 1.02 6.22 3.07
C ILE A 130 1.23 5.27 1.89
N VAL A 131 2.49 5.03 1.55
CA VAL A 131 2.93 4.11 0.50
C VAL A 131 3.43 2.84 1.19
N VAL A 132 2.93 1.69 0.73
CA VAL A 132 3.39 0.38 1.19
C VAL A 132 3.61 -0.52 -0.02
N GLY A 133 4.57 -1.43 0.05
CA GLY A 133 4.83 -2.32 -1.06
C GLY A 133 6.12 -3.12 -0.89
N PHE A 134 6.40 -3.95 -1.88
CA PHE A 134 7.58 -4.82 -1.90
C PHE A 134 8.66 -4.27 -2.80
N ALA A 135 9.91 -4.49 -2.43
CA ALA A 135 11.07 -4.21 -3.26
C ALA A 135 12.20 -5.20 -2.94
N ARG A 136 13.38 -4.97 -3.54
CA ARG A 136 14.60 -5.68 -3.17
C ARG A 136 15.72 -4.74 -2.80
N LEU A 137 16.56 -5.19 -1.87
CA LEU A 137 17.86 -4.59 -1.56
C LEU A 137 18.92 -5.69 -1.56
N ALA A 138 19.95 -5.53 -2.39
CA ALA A 138 21.00 -6.52 -2.60
C ALA A 138 20.43 -7.93 -2.88
N GLY A 139 19.32 -8.00 -3.62
CA GLY A 139 18.61 -9.21 -4.00
C GLY A 139 17.66 -9.81 -2.95
N TYR A 140 17.61 -9.26 -1.75
CA TYR A 140 16.69 -9.72 -0.70
C TYR A 140 15.37 -8.97 -0.74
N SER A 141 14.25 -9.70 -0.59
CA SER A 141 12.92 -9.09 -0.50
C SER A 141 12.81 -8.20 0.74
N ILE A 142 12.22 -7.03 0.58
CA ILE A 142 11.92 -6.10 1.67
C ILE A 142 10.49 -5.57 1.53
N GLY A 143 9.86 -5.30 2.68
CA GLY A 143 8.63 -4.53 2.78
C GLY A 143 8.97 -3.06 3.07
N ILE A 144 8.37 -2.16 2.31
CA ILE A 144 8.56 -0.71 2.47
C ILE A 144 7.30 -0.10 3.06
N ILE A 145 7.46 0.77 4.05
CA ILE A 145 6.42 1.66 4.55
C ILE A 145 6.96 3.08 4.49
N ALA A 146 6.23 3.97 3.83
CA ALA A 146 6.70 5.32 3.55
C ALA A 146 5.57 6.35 3.65
N ASN A 147 5.80 7.45 4.38
CA ASN A 147 4.86 8.58 4.36
C ASN A 147 4.94 9.31 3.02
N GLN A 148 3.81 9.79 2.52
CA GLN A 148 3.73 10.48 1.22
C GLN A 148 3.33 11.95 1.41
N PRO A 149 4.29 12.89 1.43
CA PRO A 149 4.02 14.31 1.64
C PRO A 149 3.08 14.95 0.61
N ARG A 150 2.97 14.42 -0.62
CA ARG A 150 2.04 14.94 -1.64
C ARG A 150 0.57 14.73 -1.30
N HIS A 151 0.25 13.84 -0.37
CA HIS A 151 -1.12 13.52 0.02
C HIS A 151 -1.30 13.75 1.52
N LEU A 152 -2.22 14.65 1.89
CA LEU A 152 -2.49 15.01 3.30
C LEU A 152 -1.22 15.35 4.10
N ALA A 153 -0.20 15.92 3.45
CA ALA A 153 1.11 16.22 4.06
C ALA A 153 1.80 15.01 4.73
N GLY A 154 1.48 13.78 4.31
CA GLY A 154 2.02 12.56 4.94
C GLY A 154 1.42 12.23 6.31
N CYS A 155 0.36 12.93 6.74
CA CYS A 155 -0.35 12.66 7.99
C CYS A 155 -0.89 11.23 8.05
N LEU A 156 -0.93 10.66 9.25
CA LEU A 156 -1.58 9.38 9.52
C LEU A 156 -3.07 9.59 9.83
N ASP A 157 -3.93 8.82 9.19
CA ASP A 157 -5.38 8.79 9.37
C ASP A 157 -5.86 7.34 9.54
N ILE A 158 -7.16 7.14 9.76
CA ILE A 158 -7.73 5.80 9.99
C ILE A 158 -7.33 4.82 8.88
N ASP A 159 -7.45 5.25 7.62
CA ASP A 159 -7.27 4.38 6.47
C ASP A 159 -5.79 4.03 6.25
N SER A 160 -4.88 5.01 6.37
CA SER A 160 -3.43 4.75 6.29
C SER A 160 -2.93 3.88 7.44
N CYS A 161 -3.47 4.02 8.65
CA CYS A 161 -3.13 3.16 9.78
C CYS A 161 -3.57 1.71 9.54
N ASP A 162 -4.77 1.50 9.00
CA ASP A 162 -5.27 0.16 8.68
C ASP A 162 -4.47 -0.49 7.55
N LYS A 163 -4.18 0.27 6.48
CA LYS A 163 -3.33 -0.15 5.36
C LYS A 163 -1.94 -0.57 5.83
N ALA A 164 -1.23 0.29 6.55
CA ALA A 164 0.14 0.01 6.97
C ALA A 164 0.21 -1.09 8.01
N SER A 165 -0.67 -1.09 9.02
CA SER A 165 -0.66 -2.11 10.08
C SER A 165 -0.88 -3.52 9.53
N ARG A 166 -1.76 -3.70 8.54
CA ARG A 166 -1.96 -5.00 7.91
C ARG A 166 -0.75 -5.45 7.11
N PHE A 167 -0.12 -4.54 6.37
CA PHE A 167 1.07 -4.82 5.58
C PHE A 167 2.28 -5.19 6.45
N ILE A 168 2.53 -4.44 7.53
CA ILE A 168 3.60 -4.72 8.51
C ILE A 168 3.44 -6.13 9.08
N LYS A 169 2.23 -6.47 9.56
CA LYS A 169 1.95 -7.79 10.12
C LYS A 169 2.11 -8.92 9.11
N PHE A 170 1.78 -8.67 7.85
CA PHE A 170 2.02 -9.65 6.79
C PHE A 170 3.52 -9.88 6.59
N CYS A 171 4.31 -8.81 6.48
CA CYS A 171 5.76 -8.92 6.29
C CYS A 171 6.41 -9.66 7.46
N ASP A 172 6.06 -9.29 8.70
CA ASP A 172 6.54 -9.94 9.92
C ASP A 172 6.21 -11.45 9.94
N ALA A 173 4.96 -11.81 9.62
CA ALA A 173 4.52 -13.20 9.59
C ALA A 173 5.25 -14.10 8.57
N PHE A 174 5.92 -13.50 7.58
CA PHE A 174 6.66 -14.18 6.53
C PHE A 174 8.15 -13.81 6.49
N ASN A 175 8.71 -13.32 7.61
CA ASN A 175 10.13 -12.99 7.76
C ASN A 175 10.65 -11.97 6.72
N ILE A 176 9.78 -11.10 6.19
CA ILE A 176 10.15 -10.05 5.24
C ILE A 176 10.63 -8.82 6.04
N PRO A 177 11.90 -8.41 5.91
CA PRO A 177 12.43 -7.23 6.59
C PRO A 177 11.69 -5.95 6.20
N LEU A 178 11.56 -5.03 7.14
CA LEU A 178 10.88 -3.76 6.94
C LEU A 178 11.85 -2.59 6.82
N VAL A 179 11.61 -1.70 5.85
CA VAL A 179 12.32 -0.44 5.65
C VAL A 179 11.32 0.71 5.71
N ASN A 180 11.58 1.65 6.61
CA ASN A 180 10.69 2.79 6.86
C ASN A 180 11.27 4.10 6.34
N PHE A 181 10.53 4.79 5.47
CA PHE A 181 10.82 6.17 5.06
C PHE A 181 9.87 7.12 5.79
N VAL A 182 10.40 7.79 6.82
CA VAL A 182 9.60 8.55 7.77
C VAL A 182 9.62 10.03 7.43
N ASP A 183 8.44 10.56 7.08
CA ASP A 183 8.18 11.99 6.90
C ASP A 183 6.73 12.28 7.31
N VAL A 184 6.50 12.25 8.62
CA VAL A 184 5.17 12.32 9.23
C VAL A 184 5.09 13.51 10.18
N PRO A 185 4.14 14.46 9.96
CA PRO A 185 3.92 15.56 10.90
C PRO A 185 3.09 15.12 12.13
N GLY A 186 2.33 14.03 12.02
CA GLY A 186 1.49 13.49 13.07
C GLY A 186 0.23 12.81 12.53
N TYR A 187 -0.77 12.66 13.38
CA TYR A 187 -2.10 12.19 12.99
C TYR A 187 -2.95 13.34 12.43
N LEU A 188 -3.83 13.03 11.48
CA LEU A 188 -4.77 13.98 10.90
C LEU A 188 -5.82 14.40 11.95
N PRO A 189 -5.91 15.68 12.31
CA PRO A 189 -6.92 16.14 13.27
C PRO A 189 -8.32 16.22 12.62
N GLY A 190 -9.37 16.06 13.42
CA GLY A 190 -10.75 16.34 13.01
C GLY A 190 -11.78 15.44 13.69
N THR A 191 -13.00 15.95 13.89
CA THR A 191 -14.09 15.20 14.53
C THR A 191 -14.43 13.90 13.80
N ALA A 192 -14.30 13.88 12.47
CA ALA A 192 -14.51 12.67 11.67
C ALA A 192 -13.51 11.56 12.03
N GLN A 193 -12.23 11.90 12.27
CA GLN A 193 -11.20 10.94 12.69
C GLN A 193 -11.44 10.48 14.13
N GLU A 194 -11.78 11.39 15.03
CA GLU A 194 -12.09 11.07 16.42
C GLU A 194 -13.29 10.13 16.54
N TRP A 195 -14.41 10.45 15.89
CA TRP A 195 -15.63 9.62 15.91
C TRP A 195 -15.47 8.32 15.11
N GLY A 196 -14.65 8.32 14.06
CA GLY A 196 -14.25 7.10 13.35
C GLY A 196 -13.36 6.17 14.20
N GLY A 197 -12.80 6.68 15.29
CA GLY A 197 -12.00 5.92 16.24
C GLY A 197 -10.51 5.88 15.89
N ILE A 198 -9.93 7.01 15.46
CA ILE A 198 -8.51 7.11 15.15
C ILE A 198 -7.60 6.57 16.28
N ILE A 199 -8.00 6.71 17.55
CA ILE A 199 -7.23 6.18 18.69
C ILE A 199 -7.01 4.65 18.56
N ARG A 200 -8.09 3.89 18.29
CA ARG A 200 -7.99 2.42 18.14
C ARG A 200 -7.36 2.00 16.81
N HIS A 201 -7.56 2.79 15.75
CA HIS A 201 -6.99 2.51 14.43
C HIS A 201 -5.49 2.82 14.37
N GLY A 202 -5.06 3.98 14.86
CA GLY A 202 -3.65 4.35 15.01
C GLY A 202 -2.87 3.39 15.91
N ALA A 203 -3.50 2.91 16.99
CA ALA A 203 -2.91 1.90 17.86
C ALA A 203 -2.57 0.58 17.12
N LYS A 204 -3.26 0.23 16.02
CA LYS A 204 -2.92 -0.97 15.24
C LYS A 204 -1.55 -0.88 14.60
N MET A 205 -1.15 0.31 14.13
CA MET A 205 0.17 0.52 13.53
C MET A 205 1.27 0.45 14.58
N LEU A 206 1.04 1.05 15.76
CA LEU A 206 1.95 0.92 16.90
C LEU A 206 2.11 -0.54 17.33
N TYR A 207 0.99 -1.27 17.45
CA TYR A 207 0.99 -2.69 17.78
C TYR A 207 1.69 -3.55 16.73
N ALA A 208 1.60 -3.18 15.45
CA ALA A 208 2.25 -3.93 14.38
C ALA A 208 3.79 -3.79 14.40
N TYR A 209 4.33 -2.69 14.95
CA TYR A 209 5.77 -2.50 15.11
C TYR A 209 6.35 -2.99 16.44
N SER A 210 5.52 -3.16 17.48
CA SER A 210 5.94 -3.51 18.84
C SER A 210 6.02 -5.01 19.06
#